data_AF-A0ABD2PV84-F1
#
_entry.id   AF-A0ABD2PV84-F1
#
_cell.length_a   1.000
_cell.length_b   1.000
_cell.length_c   1.000
_cell.angle_alpha   90.00
_cell.angle_beta   90.00
_cell.angle_gamma   90.00
#
_symmetry.space_group_name_H-M   'P 1'
#
loop_
_entity.id
_entity.type
_entity.pdbx_description
1 polymer ?
#
loop_
_entity_poly.entity_id
_entity_poly.type
_entity_poly.pdbx_seq_one_letter_code
_entity_poly.pdbx_strand_id
1 'polypeptide(L)'
;MFKTVETPGEITISMNPNAGLEQVEATVNVQFVNEALFDLLKNAFPHLQQPQITLFIQGLFSFDQDVATFREHVRDFLVQIREVAGEDLTDLYLEEREQDILKAQEEKKKKLSAVPGILNPNLDAENEMND
;
A
#
# COMPACT_ATOMS: atom_id res chain seq x y z
N MET A 1 5.37 27.43 -20.91
CA MET A 1 5.92 26.35 -21.76
C MET A 1 6.93 25.64 -20.90
N PHE A 2 6.69 24.38 -20.54
CA PHE A 2 7.70 23.57 -19.86
C PHE A 2 8.93 23.56 -20.77
N LYS A 3 10.03 24.14 -20.29
CA LYS A 3 11.27 24.19 -21.06
C LYS A 3 11.84 22.78 -20.96
N THR A 4 11.74 22.01 -22.02
CA THR A 4 12.23 20.64 -22.06
C THR A 4 13.74 20.68 -21.85
N VAL A 5 14.20 20.15 -20.71
CA VAL A 5 15.63 19.89 -20.40
C VAL A 5 16.05 18.64 -21.18
N GLU A 6 15.76 18.64 -22.48
CA GLU A 6 16.01 17.55 -23.42
C GLU A 6 17.27 17.80 -24.24
N THR A 7 18.09 18.78 -23.86
CA THR A 7 19.47 18.82 -24.35
C THR A 7 20.27 17.77 -23.57
N PRO A 8 20.76 16.70 -24.22
CA PRO A 8 21.64 15.74 -23.55
C PRO A 8 22.86 16.51 -23.02
N GLY A 9 23.04 16.55 -21.70
CA GLY A 9 24.23 17.14 -21.07
C GLY A 9 24.03 18.42 -20.23
N GLU A 10 22.81 18.92 -19.98
CA GLU A 10 22.65 20.07 -19.06
C GLU A 10 22.83 19.68 -17.58
N ILE A 11 22.38 18.48 -17.16
CA ILE A 11 22.55 18.01 -15.78
C ILE A 11 23.68 16.98 -15.73
N THR A 12 24.90 17.51 -15.68
CA THR A 12 26.14 16.72 -15.58
C THR A 12 26.57 16.48 -14.14
N ILE A 13 25.97 17.18 -13.16
CA ILE A 13 26.28 17.00 -11.73
C ILE A 13 25.38 15.90 -11.16
N SER A 14 25.95 15.06 -10.29
CA SER A 14 25.20 14.03 -9.56
C SER A 14 24.03 14.63 -8.78
N MET A 15 22.84 14.07 -8.94
CA MET A 15 21.67 14.38 -8.10
C MET A 15 21.67 13.61 -6.77
N ASN A 16 22.52 12.61 -6.62
CA ASN A 16 22.59 11.81 -5.41
C ASN A 16 23.28 12.61 -4.30
N PRO A 17 22.60 12.94 -3.18
CA PRO A 17 23.16 13.76 -2.11
C PRO A 17 24.33 13.08 -1.37
N ASN A 18 24.49 11.76 -1.53
CA ASN A 18 25.58 10.99 -0.95
C ASN A 18 26.76 10.80 -1.93
N ALA A 19 26.53 11.03 -3.22
CA ALA A 19 27.61 11.15 -4.18
C ALA A 19 28.13 12.58 -4.12
N GLY A 20 29.45 12.77 -4.22
CA GLY A 20 30.01 14.13 -4.28
C GLY A 20 29.48 14.92 -5.48
N LEU A 21 29.91 16.17 -5.61
CA LEU A 21 29.67 17.02 -6.80
C LEU A 21 30.50 16.55 -8.01
N GLU A 22 30.44 15.26 -8.31
CA GLU A 22 31.15 14.63 -9.41
C GLU A 22 30.34 14.74 -10.70
N GLN A 23 31.05 14.79 -11.83
CA GLN A 23 30.41 14.68 -13.13
C GLN A 23 29.95 13.26 -13.34
N VAL A 24 28.67 13.09 -13.61
CA VAL A 24 28.06 11.78 -13.82
C VAL A 24 27.30 11.78 -15.13
N GLU A 25 27.26 10.62 -15.80
CA GLU A 25 26.44 10.47 -16.98
C GLU A 25 24.96 10.72 -16.67
N ALA A 26 24.24 11.32 -17.62
CA ALA A 26 22.82 11.61 -17.48
C ALA A 26 21.98 10.36 -17.14
N THR A 27 22.41 9.18 -17.58
CA THR A 27 21.80 7.88 -17.28
C THR A 27 21.75 7.58 -15.78
N VAL A 28 22.78 7.98 -15.03
CA VAL A 28 22.84 7.77 -13.57
C VAL A 28 21.85 8.68 -12.85
N ASN A 29 21.71 9.93 -13.30
CA ASN A 29 20.72 10.86 -12.75
C ASN A 29 19.30 10.38 -13.03
N VAL A 30 19.03 9.85 -14.23
CA VAL A 30 17.73 9.24 -14.55
C VAL A 30 17.46 8.04 -13.64
N GLN A 31 18.44 7.16 -13.43
CA GLN A 31 18.30 6.02 -12.51
C GLN A 31 18.01 6.48 -11.07
N PHE A 32 18.73 7.48 -10.59
CA PHE A 32 18.51 8.05 -9.26
C PHE A 32 17.08 8.59 -9.09
N VAL A 33 16.57 9.33 -10.08
CA VAL A 33 15.19 9.84 -10.06
C VAL A 33 14.17 8.70 -10.07
N ASN A 34 14.42 7.64 -10.84
CA ASN A 34 13.55 6.45 -10.85
C ASN A 34 13.49 5.79 -9.47
N GLU A 35 14.63 5.57 -8.83
CA GLU A 35 14.72 4.98 -7.49
C GLU A 35 14.06 5.87 -6.42
N ALA A 36 14.33 7.18 -6.45
CA ALA A 36 13.73 8.12 -5.52
C ALA A 36 12.19 8.21 -5.65
N LEU A 37 11.67 8.18 -6.89
CA LEU A 37 10.23 8.14 -7.15
C LEU A 37 9.62 6.82 -6.69
N PHE A 38 10.32 5.71 -6.90
CA PHE A 38 9.87 4.40 -6.46
C PHE A 38 9.73 4.35 -4.93
N ASP A 39 10.76 4.80 -4.20
CA ASP A 39 10.74 4.84 -2.74
C ASP A 39 9.66 5.78 -2.21
N LEU A 40 9.48 6.96 -2.85
CA LEU A 40 8.43 7.90 -2.47
C LEU A 40 7.04 7.28 -2.63
N LEU A 41 6.75 6.68 -3.79
CA LEU A 41 5.46 6.07 -4.07
C LEU A 41 5.22 4.84 -3.20
N LYS A 42 6.25 4.05 -2.91
CA LYS A 42 6.13 2.87 -2.05
C LYS A 42 5.82 3.25 -0.60
N ASN A 43 6.41 4.34 -0.11
CA ASN A 43 6.14 4.87 1.23
C ASN A 43 4.77 5.56 1.32
N ALA A 44 4.37 6.30 0.28
CA ALA A 44 3.08 7.00 0.26
C ALA A 44 1.89 6.04 0.08
N PHE A 45 2.08 4.96 -0.69
CA PHE A 45 1.04 3.99 -1.04
C PHE A 45 1.53 2.55 -0.80
N PRO A 46 1.58 2.09 0.47
CA PRO A 46 2.13 0.77 0.80
C PRO A 46 1.38 -0.40 0.14
N HIS A 47 0.08 -0.21 -0.13
CA HIS A 47 -0.83 -1.15 -0.79
C HIS A 47 -0.55 -1.34 -2.29
N LEU A 48 0.21 -0.44 -2.92
CA LEU A 48 0.60 -0.60 -4.32
C LEU A 48 1.65 -1.70 -4.49
N GLN A 49 1.44 -2.52 -5.53
CA GLN A 49 2.38 -3.57 -5.91
C GLN A 49 3.62 -2.97 -6.59
N GLN A 50 4.81 -3.47 -6.25
CA GLN A 50 6.07 -2.96 -6.82
C GLN A 50 6.08 -2.91 -8.37
N PRO A 51 5.60 -3.93 -9.09
CA PRO A 51 5.56 -3.90 -10.56
C PRO A 51 4.68 -2.77 -11.12
N GLN A 52 3.59 -2.41 -10.44
CA GLN A 52 2.70 -1.32 -10.86
C GLN A 52 3.40 0.03 -10.73
N ILE A 53 4.15 0.24 -9.63
CA ILE A 53 4.94 1.45 -9.42
C ILE A 53 6.04 1.57 -10.49
N THR A 54 6.75 0.48 -10.79
CA THR A 54 7.79 0.49 -11.83
C THR A 54 7.23 0.81 -13.21
N LEU A 55 6.10 0.19 -13.60
CA LEU A 55 5.41 0.47 -14.87
C LEU A 55 4.92 1.92 -14.96
N PHE A 56 4.37 2.45 -13.86
CA PHE A 56 3.91 3.83 -13.82
C PHE A 56 5.06 4.81 -14.07
N ILE A 57 6.19 4.64 -13.35
CA ILE A 57 7.37 5.50 -13.49
C ILE A 57 7.96 5.39 -14.90
N GLN A 58 8.09 4.18 -15.47
CA GLN A 58 8.53 4.00 -16.85
C GLN A 58 7.62 4.72 -17.86
N GLY A 59 6.29 4.68 -17.63
CA GLY A 59 5.33 5.42 -18.43
C GLY A 59 5.53 6.94 -18.35
N LEU A 60 5.83 7.50 -17.16
CA LEU A 60 6.08 8.94 -17.00
C LEU A 60 7.24 9.43 -17.88
N PHE A 61 8.32 8.64 -17.98
CA PHE A 61 9.45 8.96 -18.85
C PHE A 61 9.20 8.67 -20.34
N SER A 62 8.24 7.79 -20.66
CA SER A 62 7.91 7.45 -22.05
C SER A 62 6.92 8.42 -22.69
N PHE A 63 6.10 9.10 -21.88
CA PHE A 63 5.10 10.07 -22.31
C PHE A 63 5.55 11.52 -22.11
N ASP A 64 6.84 11.76 -21.83
CA ASP A 64 7.38 13.09 -21.53
C ASP A 64 7.23 14.09 -22.70
N GLN A 65 7.17 13.59 -23.93
CA GLN A 65 6.97 14.40 -25.14
C GLN A 65 5.50 14.75 -25.45
N ASP A 66 4.52 14.07 -24.84
CA ASP A 66 3.10 14.31 -25.06
C ASP A 66 2.35 14.57 -23.75
N VAL A 67 2.09 15.85 -23.49
CA VAL A 67 1.39 16.34 -22.30
C VAL A 67 -0.03 15.77 -22.18
N ALA A 68 -0.72 15.51 -23.29
CA ALA A 68 -2.09 14.99 -23.24
C ALA A 68 -2.09 13.55 -22.74
N THR A 69 -1.24 12.71 -23.35
CA THR A 69 -1.07 11.30 -22.96
C THR A 69 -0.48 11.18 -21.56
N PHE A 70 0.47 12.03 -21.18
CA PHE A 70 1.02 12.08 -19.82
C PHE A 70 -0.07 12.35 -18.77
N ARG A 71 -0.95 13.33 -19.04
CA ARG A 71 -2.04 13.69 -18.13
C ARG A 71 -3.07 12.56 -18.00
N GLU A 72 -3.34 11.84 -19.09
CA GLU A 72 -4.20 10.66 -19.09
C GLU A 72 -3.58 9.53 -18.26
N HIS A 73 -2.31 9.20 -18.49
CA HIS A 73 -1.56 8.19 -17.73
C HIS A 73 -1.54 8.49 -16.22
N VAL A 74 -1.31 9.76 -15.84
CA VAL A 74 -1.37 10.17 -14.42
C VAL A 74 -2.79 10.05 -13.86
N ARG A 75 -3.83 10.42 -14.63
CA ARG A 75 -5.22 10.29 -14.18
C ARG A 75 -5.57 8.83 -13.93
N ASP A 76 -5.24 7.94 -14.85
CA ASP A 76 -5.56 6.52 -14.74
C ASP A 76 -4.87 5.90 -13.52
N PHE A 77 -3.61 6.27 -13.27
CA PHE A 77 -2.91 5.89 -12.06
C PHE A 77 -3.61 6.40 -10.79
N LEU A 78 -4.07 7.66 -10.77
CA LEU A 78 -4.80 8.23 -9.63
C LEU A 78 -6.15 7.55 -9.37
N VAL A 79 -6.83 7.07 -10.42
CA VAL A 79 -8.07 6.28 -10.27
C VAL A 79 -7.73 4.91 -9.69
N GLN A 80 -6.71 4.24 -10.22
CA GLN A 80 -6.27 2.92 -9.76
C GLN A 80 -5.89 2.91 -8.26
N ILE A 81 -5.13 3.92 -7.78
CA ILE A 81 -4.79 3.99 -6.35
C ILE A 81 -6.01 4.26 -5.47
N ARG A 82 -7.03 4.96 -5.98
CA ARG A 82 -8.26 5.25 -5.23
C ARG A 82 -9.10 4.01 -5.05
N GLU A 83 -9.17 3.15 -6.05
CA GLU A 83 -9.87 1.86 -5.95
C GLU A 83 -9.20 0.97 -4.89
N VAL A 84 -7.87 0.94 -4.87
CA VAL A 84 -7.11 0.13 -3.89
C VAL A 84 -7.13 0.73 -2.47
N ALA A 85 -7.18 2.07 -2.33
CA ALA A 85 -7.30 2.76 -1.04
C ALA A 85 -8.75 2.86 -0.53
N GLY A 86 -9.73 2.59 -1.41
CA GLY A 86 -11.16 2.76 -1.15
C GLY A 86 -11.86 1.55 -0.52
N GLU A 87 -11.15 0.44 -0.36
CA GLU A 87 -11.67 -0.76 0.32
C GLU A 87 -10.62 -1.25 1.33
N ASP A 88 -10.69 -0.72 2.54
CA ASP A 88 -10.14 -1.41 3.70
C ASP A 88 -10.99 -2.68 3.94
N LEU A 89 -10.84 -3.69 3.08
CA LEU A 89 -11.51 -5.00 3.20
C LEU A 89 -11.16 -5.70 4.53
N THR A 90 -10.19 -5.17 5.26
CA THR A 90 -9.85 -5.58 6.62
C THR A 90 -11.06 -5.50 7.56
N ASP A 91 -11.92 -4.48 7.41
CA ASP A 91 -13.15 -4.36 8.21
C ASP A 91 -14.19 -5.42 7.84
N LEU A 92 -14.28 -5.81 6.57
CA LEU A 92 -15.23 -6.83 6.12
C LEU A 92 -14.93 -8.21 6.72
N TYR A 93 -13.65 -8.54 6.95
CA TYR A 93 -13.24 -9.80 7.56
C TYR A 93 -13.25 -9.79 9.10
N LEU A 94 -13.37 -8.62 9.74
CA LEU A 94 -13.46 -8.51 11.20
C LEU A 94 -14.82 -8.99 11.72
N GLU A 95 -15.93 -8.55 11.11
CA GLU A 95 -17.28 -8.98 11.49
C GLU A 95 -17.50 -10.49 11.29
N GLU A 96 -17.04 -11.05 10.16
CA GLU A 96 -17.20 -12.49 9.86
C GLU A 96 -16.40 -13.35 10.86
N ARG A 97 -15.20 -12.90 11.23
CA ARG A 97 -14.36 -13.60 12.22
C ARG A 97 -14.93 -13.53 13.63
N GLU A 98 -15.53 -12.41 14.03
CA GLU A 98 -16.21 -12.29 15.32
C GLU A 98 -17.43 -13.22 15.41
N GLN A 99 -18.24 -13.30 14.35
CA GLN A 99 -19.39 -14.21 14.26
C GLN A 99 -18.98 -15.68 14.42
N ASP A 100 -17.88 -16.11 13.79
CA ASP A 100 -17.38 -17.47 13.90
C ASP A 100 -16.85 -17.80 15.30
N ILE A 101 -16.18 -16.84 15.96
CA ILE A 101 -15.72 -17.02 17.34
C ILE A 101 -16.92 -17.16 18.29
N LEU A 102 -17.94 -16.32 18.13
CA LEU A 102 -19.16 -16.38 18.96
C LEU A 102 -19.91 -17.71 18.78
N LYS A 103 -20.12 -18.15 17.53
CA LYS A 103 -20.75 -19.46 17.25
C LYS A 103 -19.95 -20.61 17.85
N ALA A 104 -18.63 -20.59 17.71
CA ALA A 104 -17.78 -21.63 18.28
C ALA A 104 -17.82 -21.64 19.82
N GLN A 105 -17.93 -20.48 20.47
CA GLN A 105 -18.10 -20.37 21.92
C GLN A 105 -19.47 -20.88 22.38
N GLU A 106 -20.54 -20.52 21.67
CA GLU A 106 -21.90 -20.96 22.00
C GLU A 106 -22.06 -22.47 21.84
N GLU A 107 -21.50 -23.05 20.78
CA GLU A 107 -21.50 -24.51 20.59
C GLU A 107 -20.71 -25.23 21.70
N LYS A 108 -19.56 -24.69 22.10
CA LYS A 108 -18.79 -25.23 23.23
C LYS A 108 -19.60 -25.15 24.52
N LYS A 109 -20.24 -24.02 24.81
CA LYS A 109 -21.10 -23.84 25.99
C LYS A 109 -22.26 -24.84 26.00
N LYS A 110 -22.94 -25.02 24.86
CA LYS A 110 -24.06 -25.97 24.71
C LYS A 110 -23.63 -27.42 24.89
N LYS A 111 -22.45 -27.80 24.37
CA LYS A 111 -21.89 -29.14 24.55
C LYS A 111 -21.52 -29.40 26.01
N LEU A 112 -20.95 -28.41 26.71
CA LEU A 112 -20.63 -28.51 28.13
C LEU A 112 -21.88 -28.56 29.02
N SER A 113 -22.95 -27.81 28.68
CA SER A 113 -24.21 -27.84 29.43
C SER A 113 -25.02 -29.13 29.24
N ALA A 114 -24.80 -29.86 28.15
CA ALA A 114 -25.46 -31.13 27.87
C ALA A 114 -24.85 -32.32 28.63
N VAL A 115 -23.70 -32.14 29.29
CA VAL A 115 -23.06 -33.18 30.09
C VAL A 115 -23.35 -32.93 31.58
N PRO A 116 -24.20 -33.74 32.21
CA PRO A 116 -24.51 -33.59 33.63
C PRO A 116 -23.25 -33.76 34.48
N GLY A 117 -22.91 -32.76 35.29
CA GLY A 117 -21.79 -32.79 36.25
C GLY A 117 -20.48 -32.10 35.81
N ILE A 118 -20.43 -31.46 34.63
CA ILE A 118 -19.22 -30.76 34.14
C ILE A 118 -19.24 -29.23 34.34
N LEU A 119 -20.41 -28.60 34.54
CA LEU A 119 -20.44 -27.18 34.95
C LEU A 119 -20.09 -27.05 36.43
N ASN A 120 -18.92 -26.47 36.72
CA ASN A 120 -18.57 -26.06 38.08
C ASN A 120 -19.39 -24.79 38.44
N PRO A 121 -20.20 -24.82 39.52
CA PRO A 121 -21.17 -23.77 39.88
C PRO A 121 -20.56 -22.41 40.24
N ASN A 122 -19.23 -22.28 40.32
CA ASN A 122 -18.55 -21.01 40.55
C ASN A 122 -18.14 -20.26 39.26
N LEU A 123 -18.37 -20.81 38.06
CA LEU A 123 -17.98 -20.13 36.81
C LEU A 123 -18.95 -19.04 36.35
N ASP A 124 -20.23 -19.12 36.74
CA ASP A 124 -21.22 -18.13 36.30
C ASP A 124 -21.09 -16.78 37.04
N ALA A 125 -20.44 -16.76 38.21
CA ALA A 125 -20.31 -15.56 39.03
C ALA A 125 -19.19 -14.58 38.59
N GLU A 126 -18.21 -15.04 37.82
CA GLU A 126 -17.09 -14.19 37.38
C GLU A 126 -17.34 -13.53 36.03
N ASN A 127 -18.34 -13.98 35.27
CA ASN A 127 -18.64 -13.50 33.92
C ASN A 127 -19.72 -12.40 33.87
N GLU A 128 -20.37 -12.08 35.00
CA GLU A 128 -21.36 -10.99 35.13
C GLU A 128 -20.75 -9.66 35.62
N MET A 129 -19.46 -9.60 35.95
CA MET A 129 -18.80 -8.39 36.48
C MET A 129 -17.96 -7.60 35.47
N ASN A 130 -17.99 -7.94 34.18
CA ASN A 130 -17.15 -7.29 33.17
C ASN A 130 -17.92 -6.72 31.95
N ASP A 131 -19.23 -6.47 32.10
CA ASP A 131 -20.01 -5.59 31.22
C ASP A 131 -19.95 -4.12 31.70
#